data_AF-A0A972KUE6-F1
#
_entry.id   AF-A0A972KUE6-F1
#
_cell.length_a   1.000
_cell.length_b   1.000
_cell.length_c   1.000
_cell.angle_alpha   90.00
_cell.angle_beta   90.00
_cell.angle_gamma   90.00
#
_symmetry.space_group_name_H-M   'P 1'
#
loop_
_entity.id
_entity.type
_entity.pdbx_description
1 polymer ?
#
loop_
_entity_poly.entity_id
_entity_poly.type
_entity_poly.pdbx_seq_one_letter_code
_entity_poly.pdbx_strand_id
1 'polypeptide(L)' 'GKLPLAFKKLGFDTHAKFDQLAMDANDLGDRDHTLQQLSTLMENCVACHAAYRINL' A
#
# COMPACT_ATOMS: atom_id res chain seq x y z
N GLY A 1 22.87 -9.08 1.04
CA GLY A 1 22.34 -8.65 2.34
C GLY A 1 20.86 -9.02 2.43
N LYS A 2 20.32 -9.25 3.63
CA LYS A 2 18.87 -9.47 3.82
C LYS A 2 18.15 -8.13 3.95
N LEU A 3 16.97 -7.99 3.36
CA LEU A 3 16.13 -6.80 3.53
C LEU A 3 15.65 -6.65 4.99
N PRO A 4 15.52 -5.40 5.51
CA PRO A 4 14.96 -5.15 6.84
C PRO A 4 13.56 -5.76 7.00
N LEU A 5 13.22 -6.23 8.20
CA LEU A 5 11.91 -6.82 8.46
C LEU A 5 10.76 -5.82 8.21
N ALA A 6 10.95 -4.57 8.64
CA ALA A 6 9.97 -3.51 8.45
C ALA A 6 9.73 -3.18 6.96
N PHE A 7 10.77 -3.26 6.12
CA PHE A 7 10.64 -3.14 4.66
C PHE A 7 9.71 -4.22 4.12
N LYS A 8 9.92 -5.48 4.52
CA LYS A 8 9.08 -6.60 4.07
C LYS A 8 7.63 -6.44 4.54
N LYS A 9 7.42 -6.03 5.79
CA LYS A 9 6.07 -5.80 6.34
C LYS A 9 5.32 -4.74 5.53
N LEU A 10 5.94 -3.60 5.26
CA LEU A 10 5.35 -2.54 4.44
C LEU A 10 5.06 -3.03 3.01
N GLY A 11 5.98 -3.79 2.42
CA GLY A 11 5.77 -4.40 1.10
C GLY A 11 4.55 -5.32 1.06
N PHE A 12 4.48 -6.33 1.95
CA PHE A 12 3.37 -7.27 1.99
C PHE A 12 2.03 -6.60 2.30
N ASP A 13 2.01 -5.66 3.23
CA ASP A 13 0.79 -4.90 3.55
C ASP A 13 0.30 -4.07 2.35
N THR A 14 1.22 -3.45 1.60
CA THR A 14 0.88 -2.70 0.38
C THR A 14 0.27 -3.61 -0.69
N HIS A 15 0.84 -4.80 -0.91
CA HIS A 15 0.28 -5.77 -1.86
C HIS A 15 -1.14 -6.21 -1.45
N ALA A 16 -1.31 -6.63 -0.19
CA ALA A 16 -2.60 -7.10 0.30
C ALA A 16 -3.70 -6.02 0.21
N LYS A 17 -3.37 -4.75 0.50
CA LYS A 17 -4.31 -3.63 0.37
C LYS A 17 -4.67 -3.32 -1.08
N PHE A 18 -3.74 -3.45 -2.02
CA PHE A 18 -4.06 -3.30 -3.45
C PHE A 18 -4.97 -4.43 -3.95
N ASP A 19 -4.72 -5.67 -3.51
CA ASP A 19 -5.60 -6.80 -3.84
C ASP A 19 -7.03 -6.56 -3.33
N GLN A 20 -7.17 -6.10 -2.07
CA GLN A 20 -8.48 -5.76 -1.50
C GLN A 20 -9.16 -4.60 -2.22
N LEU A 21 -8.42 -3.54 -2.54
CA LEU A 21 -8.95 -2.40 -3.29
C LEU A 21 -9.49 -2.84 -4.65
N ALA A 22 -8.77 -3.71 -5.36
CA ALA A 22 -9.20 -4.22 -6.65
C ALA A 22 -10.48 -5.07 -6.54
N MET A 23 -10.57 -5.94 -5.53
CA MET A 23 -11.79 -6.73 -5.26
C MET A 23 -12.98 -5.81 -4.95
N ASP A 24 -12.82 -4.87 -4.02
CA ASP A 24 -13.91 -3.99 -3.60
C ASP A 24 -14.36 -3.04 -4.72
N ALA A 25 -13.43 -2.51 -5.51
CA ALA A 25 -13.76 -1.68 -6.66
C ALA A 25 -14.58 -2.45 -7.70
N ASN A 26 -14.27 -3.73 -7.92
CA ASN A 26 -15.00 -4.58 -8.86
C ASN A 26 -16.36 -5.03 -8.32
N ASP A 27 -16.41 -5.43 -7.04
CA ASP A 27 -17.57 -6.10 -6.47
C ASP A 27 -18.60 -5.12 -5.90
N LEU A 28 -18.15 -4.01 -5.31
CA LEU A 28 -19.03 -2.99 -4.71
C LEU A 28 -19.36 -1.87 -5.69
N GLY A 29 -18.41 -1.51 -6.57
CA GLY A 29 -18.56 -0.34 -7.45
C GLY A 29 -18.69 1.00 -6.70
N ASP A 30 -18.39 1.02 -5.39
CA ASP A 30 -18.45 2.23 -4.57
C ASP A 30 -17.15 3.04 -4.71
N ARG A 31 -17.28 4.17 -5.40
CA ARG A 31 -16.18 5.09 -5.64
C ARG A 31 -15.60 5.66 -4.35
N ASP A 32 -16.45 6.06 -3.41
CA ASP A 32 -16.00 6.79 -2.22
C ASP A 32 -15.26 5.82 -1.27
N HIS A 33 -15.76 4.57 -1.15
CA HIS A 33 -15.04 3.47 -0.49
C HIS A 33 -13.67 3.22 -1.14
N THR A 34 -13.63 3.07 -2.47
CA THR A 34 -12.39 2.83 -3.21
C THR A 34 -11.36 3.94 -3.00
N LEU A 35 -11.80 5.20 -2.99
CA LEU A 35 -10.93 6.36 -2.75
C LEU A 35 -10.42 6.41 -1.31
N GLN A 36 -11.23 5.99 -0.33
CA GLN A 36 -10.81 5.89 1.06
C GLN A 36 -9.75 4.80 1.26
N GLN A 37 -9.93 3.65 0.61
CA GLN A 37 -8.92 2.58 0.60
C GLN A 37 -7.61 3.04 -0.03
N LEU A 38 -7.68 3.73 -1.18
CA LEU A 38 -6.51 4.27 -1.85
C LEU A 38 -5.78 5.28 -0.95
N SER A 39 -6.51 6.18 -0.32
CA SER A 39 -5.93 7.19 0.59
C SER A 39 -5.18 6.53 1.75
N THR A 40 -5.77 5.49 2.34
CA THR A 40 -5.14 4.70 3.41
C THR A 40 -3.88 3.98 2.90
N LEU A 41 -3.94 3.41 1.70
CA LEU A 41 -2.81 2.71 1.10
C LEU A 41 -1.63 3.65 0.85
N MET A 42 -1.88 4.89 0.41
CA MET A 42 -0.83 5.87 0.11
C MET A 42 0.08 6.19 1.31
N GLU A 43 -0.39 6.01 2.54
CA GLU A 43 0.44 6.14 3.74
C GLU A 43 1.63 5.17 3.74
N ASN A 44 1.45 3.97 3.17
CA ASN A 44 2.54 3.01 3.00
C ASN A 44 3.60 3.52 2.01
N CYS A 45 3.16 4.19 0.93
CA CYS A 45 4.08 4.78 -0.05
C CYS A 45 4.95 5.87 0.61
N VAL A 46 4.33 6.74 1.41
CA VAL A 46 5.03 7.79 2.15
C VAL A 46 6.01 7.19 3.15
N ALA A 47 5.57 6.22 3.95
CA ALA A 47 6.41 5.58 4.97
C ALA A 47 7.60 4.82 4.35
N CYS A 48 7.35 4.07 3.26
CA CYS A 48 8.39 3.32 2.58
C CYS A 48 9.43 4.26 1.96
N HIS A 49 8.99 5.31 1.25
CA HIS A 49 9.92 6.26 0.65
C HIS A 49 10.67 7.10 1.68
N ALA A 50 10.05 7.46 2.81
CA ALA A 50 10.75 8.17 3.88
C ALA A 50 11.89 7.34 4.50
N ALA A 51 11.69 6.03 4.66
CA ALA A 51 12.63 5.15 5.34
C ALA A 51 13.66 4.48 4.41
N TYR A 52 13.30 4.22 3.15
CA TYR A 52 14.05 3.32 2.27
C TYR A 52 14.34 3.88 0.88
N ARG A 53 13.88 5.09 0.53
CA ARG A 53 14.25 5.71 -0.74
C ARG A 53 15.74 5.98 -0.76
N ILE A 54 16.42 5.38 -1.73
CA ILE A 54 17.82 5.71 -2.03
C ILE A 54 17.78 6.95 -2.93
N ASN A 55 18.24 8.08 -2.40
CA ASN A 55 18.55 9.25 -3.22
C ASN A 55 20.00 9.07 -3.70
N LEU A 56 20.17 8.94 -5.01
CA LEU A 56 21.49 8.96 -5.67
C LEU A 56 21.93 10.41 -5.88
#